data_AF-A0A2N2G762-F1
#
_entry.id   AF-A0A2N2G762-F1
#
_cell.length_a   1.000
_cell.length_b   1.000
_cell.length_c   1.000
_cell.angle_alpha   90.00
_cell.angle_beta   90.00
_cell.angle_gamma   90.00
#
_symmetry.space_group_name_H-M   'P 1'
#
loop_
_entity.id
_entity.type
_entity.pdbx_description
1 polymer ?
#
loop_
_entity_poly.entity_id
_entity_poly.type
_entity_poly.pdbx_seq_one_letter_code
_entity_poly.pdbx_strand_id
1 'polypeptide(L)'
;MNSENLVEVLTSKKKLQMIFDSPAPERVVQELAAIEIYQIIEDVGLENSFEIFQMATPEQARVILDLALWDEWSISLDETIKWLELILSAESEFALSLLSHIDLELLILLLKKTLIVGGGVADIIGSEDLHDDWDHTFDEVFFLRIEAEEHSDLIMKMLELLYNENHKLYRSLMLGAECELITELEESAYRFRTARLEDEGIYE
;
A
#
# COMPACT_ATOMS: atom_id res chain seq x y z
N MET A 1 -47.87 21.69 -4.66
CA MET A 1 -47.90 20.23 -4.89
C MET A 1 -47.69 20.03 -6.39
N ASN A 2 -46.56 19.55 -6.90
CA ASN A 2 -45.67 18.51 -6.37
C ASN A 2 -44.21 18.95 -6.33
N SER A 3 -43.62 18.67 -5.18
CA SER A 3 -42.21 18.60 -4.88
C SER A 3 -41.59 17.38 -5.57
N GLU A 4 -40.96 17.58 -6.72
CA GLU A 4 -39.95 16.65 -7.24
C GLU A 4 -38.62 16.99 -6.54
N ASN A 5 -38.38 16.31 -5.43
CA ASN A 5 -37.09 16.31 -4.76
C ASN A 5 -36.17 15.36 -5.55
N LEU A 6 -35.67 15.83 -6.69
CA LEU A 6 -34.59 15.17 -7.43
C LEU A 6 -33.28 15.56 -6.75
N VAL A 7 -32.81 14.72 -5.84
CA VAL A 7 -31.40 14.75 -5.42
C VAL A 7 -30.61 14.35 -6.67
N GLU A 8 -30.07 15.33 -7.37
CA GLU A 8 -29.14 15.07 -8.47
C GLU A 8 -27.91 14.39 -7.87
N VAL A 9 -27.79 13.07 -8.05
CA VAL A 9 -26.60 12.33 -7.66
C VAL A 9 -25.45 12.88 -8.50
N LEU A 10 -24.55 13.64 -7.87
CA LEU A 10 -23.37 14.19 -8.54
C LEU A 10 -22.48 13.04 -9.00
N THR A 11 -22.10 13.04 -10.28
CA THR A 11 -21.16 12.07 -10.83
C THR A 11 -19.78 12.24 -10.20
N SER A 12 -19.01 11.15 -10.09
CA SER A 12 -17.67 11.18 -9.50
C SER A 12 -16.71 12.15 -10.19
N LYS A 13 -16.81 12.30 -11.52
CA LYS A 13 -16.07 13.34 -12.27
C LYS A 13 -16.44 14.76 -11.82
N LYS A 14 -17.72 15.03 -11.55
CA LYS A 14 -18.18 16.34 -11.08
C LYS A 14 -17.77 16.58 -9.63
N LYS A 15 -17.83 15.55 -8.77
CA LYS A 15 -17.32 15.60 -7.39
C LYS A 15 -15.81 15.91 -7.38
N LEU A 16 -15.02 15.20 -8.18
CA LEU A 16 -13.58 15.42 -8.31
C LEU A 16 -13.27 16.87 -8.73
N GLN A 17 -13.95 17.37 -9.76
CA GLN A 17 -13.78 18.77 -10.18
C GLN A 17 -14.12 19.75 -9.06
N MET A 18 -15.22 19.51 -8.32
CA MET A 18 -15.60 20.37 -7.19
C MET A 18 -14.59 20.35 -6.03
N ILE A 19 -13.93 19.21 -5.79
CA ILE A 19 -12.83 19.12 -4.82
C ILE A 19 -11.69 20.03 -5.27
N PHE A 20 -11.22 19.90 -6.52
CA PHE A 20 -10.11 20.71 -7.04
C PHE A 20 -10.42 22.20 -7.17
N ASP A 21 -11.68 22.57 -7.45
CA ASP A 21 -12.11 23.96 -7.51
C ASP A 21 -12.28 24.60 -6.11
N SER A 22 -12.23 23.80 -5.04
CA SER A 22 -12.31 24.30 -3.67
C SER A 22 -11.11 25.17 -3.31
N PRO A 23 -11.27 26.24 -2.52
CA PRO A 23 -10.13 26.99 -1.98
C PRO A 23 -9.26 26.17 -1.01
N ALA A 24 -9.76 25.03 -0.53
CA ALA A 24 -9.04 24.12 0.37
C ALA A 24 -9.36 22.65 -0.02
N PRO A 25 -8.81 22.14 -1.13
CA PRO A 25 -9.15 20.81 -1.66
C PRO A 25 -8.82 19.70 -0.66
N GLU A 26 -7.65 19.77 -0.01
CA GLU A 26 -7.22 18.80 1.00
C GLU A 26 -8.21 18.68 2.15
N ARG A 27 -8.68 19.81 2.68
CA ARG A 27 -9.68 19.81 3.75
C ARG A 27 -10.99 19.16 3.31
N VAL A 28 -11.40 19.38 2.06
CA VAL A 28 -12.62 18.75 1.54
C VAL A 28 -12.44 17.24 1.48
N VAL A 29 -11.31 16.75 0.98
CA VAL A 29 -10.99 15.31 0.95
C VAL A 29 -11.00 14.73 2.37
N GLN A 30 -10.36 15.38 3.33
CA GLN A 30 -10.27 14.90 4.71
C GLN A 30 -11.61 14.91 5.46
N GLU A 31 -12.61 15.66 4.96
CA GLU A 31 -13.98 15.64 5.49
C GLU A 31 -14.86 14.55 4.85
N LEU A 32 -14.42 13.92 3.74
CA LEU A 32 -15.14 12.82 3.10
C LEU A 32 -14.93 11.49 3.84
N ALA A 33 -15.90 10.59 3.74
CA ALA A 33 -15.68 9.19 4.15
C ALA A 33 -14.69 8.52 3.17
N ALA A 34 -13.83 7.63 3.67
CA ALA A 34 -12.82 6.95 2.85
C ALA A 34 -13.43 6.18 1.67
N ILE A 35 -14.59 5.55 1.90
CA ILE A 35 -15.36 4.87 0.84
C ILE A 35 -15.81 5.81 -0.27
N GLU A 36 -16.15 7.07 0.04
CA GLU A 36 -16.53 8.05 -0.97
C GLU A 36 -15.32 8.47 -1.83
N ILE A 37 -14.15 8.60 -1.21
CA ILE A 37 -12.90 8.87 -1.91
C ILE A 37 -12.58 7.69 -2.84
N TYR A 38 -12.64 6.46 -2.34
CA TYR A 38 -12.39 5.25 -3.12
C TYR A 38 -13.34 5.14 -4.33
N GLN A 39 -14.65 5.39 -4.14
CA GLN A 39 -15.61 5.39 -5.24
C GLN A 39 -15.28 6.42 -6.33
N ILE A 40 -14.78 7.61 -5.95
CA ILE A 40 -14.34 8.59 -6.94
C ILE A 40 -13.14 8.07 -7.72
N ILE A 41 -12.18 7.44 -7.03
CA ILE A 41 -10.99 6.86 -7.64
C ILE A 41 -11.35 5.75 -8.63
N GLU A 42 -12.23 4.83 -8.25
CA GLU A 42 -12.72 3.75 -9.09
C GLU A 42 -13.46 4.26 -10.34
N ASP A 43 -14.37 5.23 -10.16
CA ASP A 43 -15.19 5.76 -11.25
C ASP A 43 -14.40 6.62 -12.26
N VAL A 44 -13.35 7.32 -11.79
CA VAL A 44 -12.53 8.22 -12.61
C VAL A 44 -11.28 7.53 -13.16
N GLY A 45 -10.81 6.50 -12.47
CA GLY A 45 -9.58 5.77 -12.72
C GLY A 45 -8.41 6.31 -11.89
N LEU A 46 -7.67 5.38 -11.27
CA LEU A 46 -6.60 5.65 -10.31
C LEU A 46 -5.64 6.76 -10.72
N GLU A 47 -5.03 6.68 -11.91
CA GLU A 47 -4.07 7.68 -12.40
C GLU A 47 -4.65 9.10 -12.50
N ASN A 48 -5.93 9.21 -12.87
CA ASN A 48 -6.59 10.49 -13.10
C ASN A 48 -7.09 11.16 -11.81
N SER A 49 -7.04 10.45 -10.69
CA SER A 49 -7.55 10.90 -9.40
C SER A 49 -6.57 10.65 -8.25
N PHE A 50 -5.33 10.25 -8.52
CA PHE A 50 -4.36 9.93 -7.47
C PHE A 50 -4.10 11.12 -6.52
N GLU A 51 -4.21 12.35 -7.01
CA GLU A 51 -4.02 13.55 -6.20
C GLU A 51 -4.99 13.63 -5.00
N ILE A 52 -6.24 13.16 -5.13
CA ILE A 52 -7.16 13.13 -3.99
C ILE A 52 -6.80 12.04 -2.98
N PHE A 53 -6.14 10.96 -3.40
CA PHE A 53 -5.56 9.98 -2.47
C PHE A 53 -4.38 10.59 -1.70
N GLN A 54 -3.55 11.41 -2.35
CA GLN A 54 -2.44 12.10 -1.69
C GLN A 54 -2.90 13.11 -0.62
N MET A 55 -4.11 13.65 -0.77
CA MET A 55 -4.73 14.58 0.19
C MET A 55 -5.40 13.88 1.38
N ALA A 56 -5.64 12.57 1.29
CA ALA A 56 -6.34 11.80 2.31
C ALA A 56 -5.50 11.69 3.59
N THR A 57 -6.17 11.56 4.75
CA THR A 57 -5.46 11.25 6.00
C THR A 57 -4.87 9.84 5.94
N PRO A 58 -3.85 9.51 6.77
CA PRO A 58 -3.31 8.15 6.85
C PRO A 58 -4.36 7.08 7.19
N GLU A 59 -5.39 7.43 7.97
CA GLU A 59 -6.53 6.56 8.28
C GLU A 59 -7.39 6.31 7.03
N GLN A 60 -7.75 7.37 6.31
CA GLN A 60 -8.53 7.26 5.07
C GLN A 60 -7.76 6.46 4.01
N ALA A 61 -6.46 6.74 3.83
CA ALA A 61 -5.62 6.05 2.89
C ALA A 61 -5.53 4.54 3.17
N ARG A 62 -5.43 4.14 4.45
CA ARG A 62 -5.47 2.72 4.82
C ARG A 62 -6.77 2.04 4.42
N VAL A 63 -7.92 2.66 4.71
CA VAL A 63 -9.23 2.11 4.32
C VAL A 63 -9.36 2.02 2.80
N ILE A 64 -8.87 3.02 2.06
CA ILE A 64 -8.87 3.00 0.59
C ILE A 64 -8.03 1.82 0.07
N LEU A 65 -6.85 1.56 0.64
CA LEU A 65 -6.01 0.42 0.26
C LEU A 65 -6.64 -0.92 0.69
N ASP A 66 -7.33 -0.99 1.83
CA ASP A 66 -8.09 -2.17 2.24
C ASP A 66 -9.19 -2.53 1.22
N LEU A 67 -9.82 -1.52 0.60
CA LEU A 67 -10.81 -1.71 -0.44
C LEU A 67 -10.19 -2.06 -1.80
N ALA A 68 -9.05 -1.45 -2.13
CA ALA A 68 -8.46 -1.54 -3.46
C ALA A 68 -7.56 -2.76 -3.70
N LEU A 69 -6.87 -3.25 -2.66
CA LEU A 69 -5.77 -4.20 -2.84
C LEU A 69 -6.18 -5.68 -2.72
N TRP A 70 -7.41 -5.95 -2.28
CA TRP A 70 -7.82 -7.30 -1.88
C TRP A 70 -8.65 -8.02 -2.93
N ASP A 71 -8.32 -9.29 -3.16
CA ASP A 71 -9.10 -10.25 -3.93
C ASP A 71 -9.53 -11.40 -3.01
N GLU A 72 -10.81 -11.35 -2.61
CA GLU A 72 -11.41 -12.17 -1.56
C GLU A 72 -10.58 -12.17 -0.24
N TRP A 73 -9.70 -13.15 -0.06
CA TRP A 73 -8.99 -13.43 1.19
C TRP A 73 -7.50 -13.09 1.15
N SER A 74 -6.99 -12.62 0.01
CA SER A 74 -5.57 -12.31 -0.15
C SER A 74 -5.37 -11.03 -0.95
N ILE A 75 -4.20 -10.40 -0.83
CA ILE A 75 -3.88 -9.24 -1.68
C ILE A 75 -3.64 -9.67 -3.13
N SER A 76 -4.19 -8.89 -4.05
CA SER A 76 -3.86 -8.89 -5.47
C SER A 76 -2.51 -8.23 -5.67
N LEU A 77 -1.53 -8.99 -6.19
CA LEU A 77 -0.21 -8.44 -6.47
C LEU A 77 -0.29 -7.34 -7.54
N ASP A 78 -1.04 -7.57 -8.61
CA ASP A 78 -1.20 -6.60 -9.72
C ASP A 78 -1.76 -5.27 -9.23
N GLU A 79 -2.82 -5.28 -8.42
CA GLU A 79 -3.38 -4.03 -7.86
C GLU A 79 -2.40 -3.39 -6.89
N THR A 80 -1.74 -4.17 -6.02
CA THR A 80 -0.75 -3.66 -5.08
C THR A 80 0.40 -2.95 -5.79
N ILE A 81 0.89 -3.53 -6.90
CA ILE A 81 1.95 -2.93 -7.71
C ILE A 81 1.49 -1.62 -8.34
N LYS A 82 0.31 -1.56 -8.98
CA LYS A 82 -0.23 -0.32 -9.59
C LYS A 82 -0.31 0.83 -8.58
N TRP A 83 -0.81 0.55 -7.38
CA TRP A 83 -0.89 1.55 -6.32
C TRP A 83 0.50 1.97 -5.84
N LEU A 84 1.41 1.01 -5.63
CA LEU A 84 2.77 1.28 -5.19
C LEU A 84 3.57 2.10 -6.21
N GLU A 85 3.36 1.88 -7.51
CA GLU A 85 3.97 2.67 -8.58
C GLU A 85 3.65 4.15 -8.45
N LEU A 86 2.39 4.50 -8.23
CA LEU A 86 1.97 5.89 -8.05
C LEU A 86 2.45 6.47 -6.72
N ILE A 87 2.40 5.69 -5.63
CA ILE A 87 2.92 6.09 -4.32
C ILE A 87 4.41 6.44 -4.41
N LEU A 88 5.23 5.59 -5.04
CA LEU A 88 6.67 5.82 -5.16
C LEU A 88 7.05 6.81 -6.27
N SER A 89 6.14 7.13 -7.17
CA SER A 89 6.33 8.17 -8.20
C SER A 89 5.94 9.57 -7.70
N ALA A 90 5.21 9.65 -6.60
CA ALA A 90 4.94 10.88 -5.88
C ALA A 90 6.18 11.37 -5.11
N GLU A 91 5.99 12.35 -4.21
CA GLU A 91 7.06 12.87 -3.36
C GLU A 91 7.53 11.82 -2.34
N SER A 92 8.85 11.71 -2.12
CA SER A 92 9.42 10.71 -1.21
C SER A 92 8.90 10.85 0.24
N GLU A 93 8.65 12.07 0.71
CA GLU A 93 8.06 12.30 2.05
C GLU A 93 6.64 11.72 2.15
N PHE A 94 5.83 11.88 1.10
CA PHE A 94 4.49 11.28 1.05
C PHE A 94 4.58 9.75 1.07
N ALA A 95 5.41 9.16 0.19
CA ALA A 95 5.58 7.73 0.11
C ALA A 95 6.06 7.13 1.44
N LEU A 96 7.09 7.75 2.05
CA LEU A 96 7.65 7.32 3.33
C LEU A 96 6.63 7.41 4.46
N SER A 97 5.87 8.51 4.51
CA SER A 97 4.80 8.71 5.49
C SER A 97 3.75 7.62 5.35
N LEU A 98 3.24 7.38 4.13
CA LEU A 98 2.21 6.38 3.89
C LEU A 98 2.70 4.96 4.20
N LEU A 99 3.88 4.56 3.71
CA LEU A 99 4.47 3.26 4.01
C LEU A 99 4.68 3.04 5.52
N SER A 100 4.92 4.10 6.28
CA SER A 100 5.07 4.02 7.74
C SER A 100 3.73 3.86 8.49
N HIS A 101 2.60 4.09 7.82
CA HIS A 101 1.26 3.93 8.40
C HIS A 101 0.52 2.70 7.89
N ILE A 102 0.97 2.06 6.80
CA ILE A 102 0.42 0.78 6.33
C ILE A 102 0.79 -0.34 7.32
N ASP A 103 -0.10 -1.31 7.47
CA ASP A 103 0.13 -2.48 8.32
C ASP A 103 1.40 -3.23 7.89
N LEU A 104 2.22 -3.60 8.86
CA LEU A 104 3.48 -4.27 8.61
C LEU A 104 3.25 -5.61 7.89
N GLU A 105 2.21 -6.34 8.27
CA GLU A 105 1.83 -7.63 7.69
C GLU A 105 1.51 -7.51 6.19
N LEU A 106 0.85 -6.43 5.78
CA LEU A 106 0.51 -6.18 4.37
C LEU A 106 1.79 -5.94 3.54
N LEU A 107 2.72 -5.14 4.08
CA LEU A 107 4.00 -4.88 3.44
C LEU A 107 4.86 -6.14 3.38
N ILE A 108 4.88 -6.96 4.44
CA ILE A 108 5.59 -8.25 4.44
C ILE A 108 4.99 -9.20 3.40
N LEU A 109 3.65 -9.25 3.26
CA LEU A 109 2.99 -10.06 2.23
C LEU A 109 3.41 -9.65 0.82
N LEU A 110 3.46 -8.35 0.54
CA LEU A 110 3.97 -7.83 -0.73
C LEU A 110 5.41 -8.31 -0.98
N LEU A 111 6.29 -8.17 0.02
CA LEU A 111 7.68 -8.63 -0.12
C LEU A 111 7.76 -10.13 -0.37
N LYS A 112 7.02 -10.94 0.39
CA LYS A 112 7.04 -12.41 0.21
C LYS A 112 6.45 -12.89 -1.11
N LYS A 113 5.60 -12.09 -1.76
CA LYS A 113 5.08 -12.36 -3.11
C LYS A 113 6.06 -11.93 -4.21
N THR A 114 7.08 -11.14 -3.90
CA THR A 114 7.98 -10.53 -4.90
C THR A 114 9.45 -10.95 -4.77
N LEU A 115 9.86 -11.37 -3.57
CA LEU A 115 11.23 -11.75 -3.27
C LEU A 115 11.34 -12.79 -2.15
N ILE A 116 12.53 -13.36 -2.03
CA ILE A 116 12.96 -14.21 -0.94
C ILE A 116 14.04 -13.47 -0.16
N VAL A 117 13.91 -13.46 1.16
CA VAL A 117 14.92 -12.91 2.08
C VAL A 117 15.61 -14.07 2.79
N GLY A 118 16.93 -14.09 2.74
CA GLY A 118 17.78 -14.97 3.53
C GLY A 118 18.83 -14.19 4.32
N GLY A 119 19.67 -14.92 5.04
CA GLY A 119 20.60 -14.34 6.00
C GLY A 119 19.87 -14.00 7.28
N GLY A 120 20.09 -12.81 7.80
CA GLY A 120 19.34 -12.30 8.95
C GLY A 120 19.71 -12.99 10.26
N VAL A 121 18.70 -13.22 11.10
CA VAL A 121 18.90 -13.74 12.47
C VAL A 121 18.65 -15.25 12.53
N ALA A 122 17.82 -15.79 11.64
CA ALA A 122 17.47 -17.20 11.61
C ALA A 122 18.42 -18.03 10.74
N ASP A 123 19.12 -17.41 9.78
CA ASP A 123 20.07 -18.09 8.89
C ASP A 123 21.43 -17.37 8.82
N ILE A 124 22.51 -18.05 9.20
CA ILE A 124 23.86 -17.50 9.04
C ILE A 124 24.38 -18.01 7.71
N ILE A 125 24.29 -17.19 6.67
CA ILE A 125 24.85 -17.54 5.36
C ILE A 125 26.37 -17.44 5.44
N GLY A 126 27.06 -18.54 5.13
CA GLY A 126 28.51 -18.59 5.05
C GLY A 126 29.02 -17.79 3.85
N SER A 127 30.22 -17.19 3.95
CA SER A 127 30.76 -16.33 2.89
C SER A 127 30.90 -16.99 1.52
N GLU A 128 30.94 -18.32 1.46
CA GLU A 128 31.02 -19.10 0.21
C GLU A 128 29.67 -19.22 -0.52
N ASP A 129 28.55 -19.09 0.21
CA ASP A 129 27.19 -19.19 -0.34
C ASP A 129 26.62 -17.81 -0.77
N LEU A 130 27.36 -16.72 -0.51
CA LEU A 130 26.93 -15.35 -0.75
C LEU A 130 26.95 -14.90 -2.22
N HIS A 131 27.63 -15.62 -3.11
CA HIS A 131 28.01 -15.06 -4.42
C HIS A 131 27.27 -15.65 -5.62
N ASP A 132 26.60 -16.80 -5.47
CA ASP A 132 25.92 -17.47 -6.59
C ASP A 132 24.38 -17.49 -6.47
N ASP A 133 23.80 -17.28 -5.28
CA ASP A 133 22.38 -17.50 -5.01
C ASP A 133 21.56 -16.23 -4.68
N TRP A 134 22.18 -15.04 -4.62
CA TRP A 134 21.54 -13.80 -4.16
C TRP A 134 21.77 -12.63 -5.12
N ASP A 135 20.72 -11.84 -5.35
CA ASP A 135 20.73 -10.74 -6.33
C ASP A 135 21.16 -9.41 -5.71
N HIS A 136 20.82 -9.17 -4.44
CA HIS A 136 21.09 -7.91 -3.78
C HIS A 136 21.26 -8.02 -2.26
N THR A 137 21.96 -7.05 -1.68
CA THR A 137 22.02 -6.80 -0.24
C THR A 137 22.28 -5.31 0.02
N PHE A 138 21.60 -4.73 1.01
CA PHE A 138 21.80 -3.33 1.42
C PHE A 138 22.77 -3.19 2.60
N ASP A 139 22.89 -4.23 3.44
CA ASP A 139 23.54 -4.14 4.76
C ASP A 139 24.45 -5.31 5.11
N GLU A 140 24.67 -6.25 4.18
CA GLU A 140 25.42 -7.51 4.40
C GLU A 140 24.82 -8.42 5.49
N VAL A 141 23.61 -8.13 5.95
CA VAL A 141 22.88 -8.94 6.93
C VAL A 141 21.75 -9.69 6.24
N PHE A 142 20.92 -8.98 5.48
CA PHE A 142 19.84 -9.57 4.69
C PHE A 142 20.25 -9.66 3.23
N PHE A 143 19.99 -10.82 2.64
CA PHE A 143 20.26 -11.12 1.24
C PHE A 143 18.94 -11.36 0.52
N LEU A 144 18.79 -10.73 -0.64
CA LEU A 144 17.54 -10.67 -1.38
C LEU A 144 17.70 -11.43 -2.69
N ARG A 145 16.77 -12.33 -2.96
CA ARG A 145 16.59 -12.98 -4.26
C ARG A 145 15.24 -12.60 -4.84
N ILE A 146 15.23 -12.09 -6.04
CA ILE A 146 14.04 -11.53 -6.70
C ILE A 146 13.30 -12.69 -7.37
N GLU A 147 12.01 -12.85 -7.04
CA GLU A 147 11.15 -13.87 -7.66
C GLU A 147 10.24 -13.26 -8.75
N ALA A 148 9.78 -12.02 -8.52
CA ALA A 148 8.98 -11.27 -9.48
C ALA A 148 9.84 -10.28 -10.28
N GLU A 149 10.60 -10.78 -11.26
CA GLU A 149 11.52 -9.95 -12.07
C GLU A 149 10.83 -8.74 -12.72
N GLU A 150 9.56 -8.86 -13.11
CA GLU A 150 8.79 -7.78 -13.74
C GLU A 150 8.53 -6.58 -12.83
N HIS A 151 8.63 -6.77 -11.51
CA HIS A 151 8.39 -5.72 -10.51
C HIS A 151 9.64 -5.39 -9.69
N SER A 152 10.80 -5.95 -10.06
CA SER A 152 12.06 -5.83 -9.32
C SER A 152 12.40 -4.39 -8.99
N ASP A 153 12.38 -3.52 -10.00
CA ASP A 153 12.84 -2.13 -9.87
C ASP A 153 11.98 -1.34 -8.87
N LEU A 154 10.67 -1.59 -8.87
CA LEU A 154 9.74 -0.93 -7.96
C LEU A 154 9.96 -1.38 -6.51
N ILE A 155 10.08 -2.69 -6.29
CA ILE A 155 10.34 -3.25 -4.95
C ILE A 155 11.69 -2.80 -4.43
N MET A 156 12.72 -2.82 -5.28
CA MET A 156 14.05 -2.33 -4.91
C MET A 156 14.04 -0.83 -4.58
N LYS A 157 13.30 -0.01 -5.33
CA LYS A 157 13.11 1.41 -5.02
C LYS A 157 12.40 1.62 -3.68
N MET A 158 11.38 0.82 -3.37
CA MET A 158 10.71 0.86 -2.06
C MET A 158 11.70 0.54 -0.93
N LEU A 159 12.47 -0.54 -1.08
CA LEU A 159 13.42 -0.98 -0.07
C LEU A 159 14.57 0.01 0.12
N GLU A 160 15.09 0.58 -0.97
CA GLU A 160 16.13 1.62 -0.91
C GLU A 160 15.63 2.87 -0.17
N LEU A 161 14.40 3.32 -0.45
CA LEU A 161 13.78 4.43 0.27
C LEU A 161 13.69 4.14 1.77
N LEU A 162 13.19 2.96 2.14
CA LEU A 162 13.04 2.57 3.53
C LEU A 162 14.39 2.35 4.22
N TYR A 163 15.38 1.77 3.54
CA TYR A 163 16.72 1.57 4.08
C TYR A 163 17.37 2.91 4.46
N ASN A 164 17.28 3.89 3.58
CA ASN A 164 17.90 5.21 3.77
C ASN A 164 17.14 6.08 4.77
N GLU A 165 15.80 6.10 4.71
CA GLU A 165 14.99 7.10 5.43
C GLU A 165 14.24 6.52 6.65
N ASN A 166 13.98 5.21 6.69
CA ASN A 166 13.31 4.55 7.83
C ASN A 166 13.88 3.14 8.07
N HIS A 167 15.15 3.09 8.45
CA HIS A 167 15.88 1.83 8.67
C HIS A 167 15.20 0.89 9.68
N LYS A 168 14.42 1.42 10.63
CA LYS A 168 13.65 0.60 11.57
C LYS A 168 12.56 -0.19 10.84
N LEU A 169 11.79 0.46 9.97
CA LEU A 169 10.76 -0.22 9.18
C LEU A 169 11.40 -1.21 8.21
N TYR A 170 12.45 -0.82 7.48
CA TYR A 170 13.22 -1.73 6.62
C TYR A 170 13.61 -3.01 7.37
N ARG A 171 14.23 -2.89 8.54
CA ARG A 171 14.66 -4.06 9.32
C ARG A 171 13.49 -4.94 9.80
N SER A 172 12.37 -4.33 10.18
CA SER A 172 11.17 -5.08 10.55
C SER A 172 10.62 -5.86 9.36
N LEU A 173 10.60 -5.26 8.17
CA LEU A 173 10.14 -5.90 6.94
C LEU A 173 11.04 -7.07 6.53
N MET A 174 12.37 -6.89 6.58
CA MET A 174 13.31 -7.96 6.24
C MET A 174 13.17 -9.16 7.19
N LEU A 175 13.09 -8.90 8.50
CA LEU A 175 12.89 -9.95 9.51
C LEU A 175 11.56 -10.69 9.32
N GLY A 176 10.48 -9.95 9.06
CA GLY A 176 9.17 -10.54 8.79
C GLY A 176 9.15 -11.38 7.52
N ALA A 177 9.76 -10.88 6.44
CA ALA A 177 9.84 -11.60 5.17
C ALA A 177 10.70 -12.88 5.26
N GLU A 178 11.74 -12.88 6.09
CA GLU A 178 12.58 -14.04 6.42
C GLU A 178 11.80 -15.09 7.24
N CYS A 179 11.12 -14.66 8.31
CA CYS A 179 10.66 -15.57 9.37
C CYS A 179 9.17 -15.94 9.32
N GLU A 180 8.30 -15.06 8.85
CA GLU A 180 6.85 -15.26 8.98
C GLU A 180 6.30 -16.21 7.92
N LEU A 181 5.15 -16.83 8.21
CA LEU A 181 4.44 -17.68 7.26
C LEU A 181 3.40 -16.86 6.50
N ILE A 182 3.33 -17.03 5.17
CA ILE A 182 2.37 -16.31 4.31
C ILE A 182 0.94 -16.46 4.85
N THR A 183 0.55 -17.66 5.28
CA THR A 183 -0.81 -17.92 5.78
C THR A 183 -1.14 -17.17 7.08
N GLU A 184 -0.17 -17.00 7.98
CA GLU A 184 -0.38 -16.27 9.25
C GLU A 184 -0.48 -14.76 9.02
N LEU A 185 0.32 -14.27 8.08
CA LEU A 185 0.27 -12.90 7.60
C LEU A 185 -1.06 -12.59 6.91
N GLU A 186 -1.51 -13.45 5.98
CA GLU A 186 -2.80 -13.30 5.28
C GLU A 186 -3.96 -13.25 6.29
N GLU A 187 -4.00 -14.17 7.26
CA GLU A 187 -5.03 -14.17 8.30
C GLU A 187 -5.01 -12.86 9.13
N SER A 188 -3.83 -12.40 9.52
CA SER A 188 -3.69 -11.21 10.37
C SER A 188 -4.05 -9.93 9.61
N ALA A 189 -3.53 -9.77 8.40
CA ALA A 189 -3.87 -8.66 7.51
C ALA A 189 -5.37 -8.65 7.19
N TYR A 190 -5.98 -9.80 6.92
CA TYR A 190 -7.41 -9.90 6.63
C TYR A 190 -8.25 -9.50 7.84
N ARG A 191 -7.86 -9.90 9.06
CA ARG A 191 -8.54 -9.46 10.30
C ARG A 191 -8.44 -7.96 10.52
N PHE A 192 -7.27 -7.36 10.31
CA PHE A 192 -7.09 -5.92 10.48
C PHE A 192 -7.90 -5.12 9.47
N ARG A 193 -7.89 -5.54 8.21
CA ARG A 193 -8.77 -5.03 7.16
C ARG A 193 -10.23 -5.10 7.58
N THR A 194 -10.70 -6.29 7.94
CA THR A 194 -12.12 -6.53 8.27
C THR A 194 -12.54 -5.63 9.42
N ALA A 195 -11.74 -5.53 10.49
CA ALA A 195 -12.05 -4.66 11.62
C ALA A 195 -12.14 -3.18 11.22
N ARG A 196 -11.22 -2.69 10.38
CA ARG A 196 -11.26 -1.29 9.90
C ARG A 196 -12.47 -1.02 9.00
N LEU A 197 -12.81 -1.95 8.10
CA LEU A 197 -13.99 -1.81 7.25
C LEU A 197 -15.28 -1.81 8.08
N GLU A 198 -15.38 -2.68 9.09
CA GLU A 198 -16.51 -2.72 10.01
C GLU A 198 -16.66 -1.41 10.82
N ASP A 199 -15.55 -0.82 11.28
CA ASP A 199 -15.55 0.47 11.99
C ASP A 199 -16.06 1.62 11.11
N GLU A 200 -15.85 1.54 9.79
CA GLU A 200 -16.41 2.46 8.77
C GLU A 200 -17.84 2.10 8.35
N GLY A 201 -18.41 1.02 8.88
CA GLY A 201 -19.76 0.54 8.55
C GLY A 201 -19.85 -0.14 7.18
N ILE A 202 -18.72 -0.61 6.64
CA ILE A 202 -18.61 -1.35 5.39
C ILE A 202 -18.59 -2.85 5.72
N TYR A 203 -19.52 -3.60 5.13
CA TYR A 203 -19.64 -5.04 5.34
C TYR A 203 -19.55 -5.75 3.99
N GLU A 204 -18.69 -6.77 3.91
CA GLU A 204 -18.50 -7.65 2.75
C GLU A 204 -19.16 -9.02 2.91
#